data_AF-A0A7Z7CZV9-F1
#
_entry.id   AF-A0A7Z7CZV9-F1
#
_cell.length_a   1.000
_cell.length_b   1.000
_cell.length_c   1.000
_cell.angle_alpha   90.00
_cell.angle_beta   90.00
_cell.angle_gamma   90.00
#
_symmetry.space_group_name_H-M   'P 1'
#
loop_
_entity.id
_entity.type
_entity.pdbx_description
1 polymer ?
#
loop_
_entity_poly.entity_id
_entity_poly.type
_entity_poly.pdbx_seq_one_letter_code
_entity_poly.pdbx_strand_id
1 'polypeptide(L)'
;MDTALDIVLEVFSWLGFGAGLLLAVVAVILWAADGTWLPADALVDHEDDGTVVRWFDADGDANAAHASPAEAQHLVGADRAPIWYRHGWRGRMRLTRRAPGFRAVAWAAASMLALGVVSLAASWILLFARG
;
A
#
# COMPACT_ATOMS: atom_id res chain seq x y z
N MET A 1 -43.38 -3.94 11.02
CA MET A 1 -42.04 -3.33 11.02
C MET A 1 -41.12 -4.34 11.64
N ASP A 2 -40.16 -4.90 10.92
CA ASP A 2 -39.03 -5.54 11.60
C ASP A 2 -38.10 -4.42 12.01
N THR A 3 -38.43 -3.76 13.14
CA THR A 3 -37.61 -2.71 13.77
C THR A 3 -36.15 -3.17 13.89
N ALA A 4 -35.94 -4.48 14.07
CA ALA A 4 -34.62 -5.10 14.06
C ALA A 4 -33.86 -4.89 12.74
N LEU A 5 -34.49 -5.08 11.57
CA LEU A 5 -33.82 -4.95 10.27
C LEU A 5 -33.45 -3.49 9.99
N ASP A 6 -34.34 -2.55 10.26
CA ASP A 6 -34.09 -1.13 10.02
C ASP A 6 -32.91 -0.65 10.89
N ILE A 7 -32.86 -1.06 12.16
CA ILE A 7 -31.72 -0.78 13.06
C ILE A 7 -30.43 -1.40 12.52
N VAL A 8 -30.46 -2.65 12.03
CA VAL A 8 -29.26 -3.31 11.49
C VAL A 8 -28.72 -2.55 10.28
N LEU A 9 -29.59 -2.16 9.35
CA LEU A 9 -29.18 -1.42 8.15
C LEU A 9 -28.64 -0.04 8.50
N GLU A 10 -29.24 0.64 9.48
CA GLU A 10 -28.73 1.91 9.98
C GLU A 10 -27.34 1.76 10.60
N VAL A 11 -27.17 0.81 11.52
CA VAL A 11 -25.88 0.54 12.17
C VAL A 11 -24.81 0.16 11.16
N PHE A 12 -25.13 -0.69 10.18
CA PHE A 12 -24.17 -1.08 9.13
C PHE A 12 -23.84 0.07 8.17
N SER A 13 -24.77 0.98 7.93
CA SER A 13 -24.49 2.20 7.16
C SER A 13 -23.49 3.09 7.91
N TRP A 14 -23.75 3.36 9.19
CA TRP A 14 -22.87 4.18 10.03
C TRP A 14 -21.50 3.55 10.23
N LEU A 15 -21.43 2.25 10.52
CA LEU A 15 -20.17 1.54 10.67
C LEU A 15 -19.42 1.44 9.34
N GLY A 16 -20.11 1.09 8.25
CA GLY A 16 -19.52 0.97 6.92
C GLY A 16 -18.90 2.29 6.45
N PHE A 17 -19.63 3.39 6.53
CA PHE A 17 -19.11 4.70 6.16
C PHE A 17 -18.08 5.24 7.15
N GLY A 18 -18.35 5.16 8.46
CA GLY A 18 -17.46 5.69 9.49
C GLY A 18 -16.12 4.96 9.54
N ALA A 19 -16.14 3.63 9.69
CA ALA A 19 -14.92 2.83 9.70
C ALA A 19 -14.24 2.82 8.31
N GLY A 20 -15.04 2.77 7.24
CA GLY A 20 -14.53 2.82 5.87
C GLY A 20 -13.78 4.13 5.57
N LEU A 21 -14.34 5.28 5.97
CA LEU A 21 -13.69 6.59 5.81
C LEU A 21 -12.42 6.68 6.64
N LEU A 22 -12.44 6.22 7.90
CA LEU A 22 -11.25 6.22 8.76
C LEU A 22 -10.13 5.38 8.14
N LEU A 23 -10.43 4.17 7.68
CA LEU A 23 -9.46 3.31 7.01
C LEU A 23 -8.98 3.90 5.69
N ALA A 24 -9.83 4.59 4.94
CA ALA A 24 -9.44 5.30 3.72
C ALA A 24 -8.44 6.42 4.01
N VAL A 25 -8.65 7.21 5.08
CA VAL A 25 -7.70 8.23 5.52
C VAL A 25 -6.36 7.60 5.89
N VAL A 26 -6.36 6.50 6.65
CA VAL A 26 -5.13 5.75 6.96
C VAL A 26 -4.45 5.25 5.69
N ALA A 27 -5.20 4.72 4.72
CA ALA A 27 -4.64 4.28 3.44
C ALA A 27 -3.95 5.45 2.70
N VAL A 28 -4.55 6.64 2.67
CA VAL A 28 -3.95 7.84 2.06
C VAL A 28 -2.68 8.25 2.79
N ILE A 29 -2.65 8.22 4.13
CA ILE A 29 -1.45 8.52 4.91
C ILE A 29 -0.33 7.52 4.58
N LEU A 30 -0.64 6.23 4.54
CA LEU A 30 0.33 5.18 4.17
C LEU A 30 0.86 5.38 2.76
N TRP A 31 -0.02 5.71 1.80
CA TRP A 31 0.37 5.99 0.42
C TRP A 31 1.31 7.20 0.32
N ALA A 32 0.95 8.30 0.99
CA ALA A 32 1.77 9.51 1.01
C ALA A 32 3.13 9.29 1.71
N ALA A 33 3.14 8.53 2.80
CA ALA A 33 4.36 8.20 3.54
C ALA A 33 5.31 7.30 2.74
N ASP A 34 4.77 6.33 1.98
CA ASP A 34 5.58 5.45 1.13
C ASP A 34 6.32 6.27 0.06
N GLY A 35 5.62 7.22 -0.56
CA GLY A 35 6.17 8.12 -1.59
C GLY A 35 6.36 7.44 -2.94
N THR A 36 7.15 8.08 -3.82
CA THR A 36 7.35 7.62 -5.20
C THR A 36 8.59 6.73 -5.31
N TRP A 37 8.39 5.54 -5.88
CA TRP A 37 9.46 4.57 -6.12
C TRP A 37 9.59 4.28 -7.60
N LEU A 38 10.79 4.47 -8.12
CA LEU A 38 11.11 4.32 -9.53
C LEU A 38 11.99 3.09 -9.73
N PRO A 39 11.79 2.34 -10.83
CA PRO A 39 12.62 1.17 -11.13
C PRO A 39 14.00 1.61 -11.61
N ALA A 40 15.03 0.83 -11.26
CA ALA A 40 16.36 0.92 -11.84
C ALA A 40 16.98 -0.48 -11.96
N ASP A 41 17.89 -0.65 -12.92
CA ASP A 41 18.76 -1.83 -12.97
C ASP A 41 20.06 -1.49 -12.23
N ALA A 42 20.33 -2.19 -11.14
CA ALA A 42 21.45 -1.90 -10.26
C ALA A 42 22.58 -2.92 -10.45
N LEU A 43 23.81 -2.44 -10.34
CA LEU A 43 25.00 -3.27 -10.17
C LEU A 43 25.11 -3.67 -8.70
N VAL A 44 25.54 -4.90 -8.46
CA VAL A 44 25.69 -5.47 -7.14
C VAL A 44 27.17 -5.81 -6.95
N ASP A 45 27.80 -5.13 -6.00
CA ASP A 45 29.19 -5.36 -5.63
C ASP A 45 29.23 -6.14 -4.32
N HIS A 46 29.91 -7.28 -4.33
CA HIS A 46 30.16 -8.10 -3.14
C HIS A 46 31.55 -7.76 -2.61
N GLU A 47 31.60 -6.89 -1.60
CA GLU A 47 32.83 -6.47 -0.94
C GLU A 47 33.00 -7.21 0.41
N ASP A 48 34.20 -7.19 0.99
CA ASP A 48 34.47 -7.86 2.28
C ASP A 48 33.62 -7.27 3.44
N ASP A 49 33.21 -6.00 3.33
CA ASP A 49 32.37 -5.28 4.31
C ASP A 49 30.86 -5.42 4.03
N GLY A 50 30.48 -6.21 3.01
CA GLY A 50 29.09 -6.53 2.68
C GLY A 50 28.71 -6.25 1.23
N THR A 51 27.42 -6.38 0.94
CA THR A 51 26.88 -6.16 -0.42
C THR A 51 26.47 -4.71 -0.61
N VAL A 52 27.07 -4.05 -1.60
CA VAL A 52 26.74 -2.67 -2.00
C VAL A 52 25.98 -2.71 -3.32
N VAL A 53 24.83 -2.05 -3.37
CA VAL A 53 24.01 -1.95 -4.57
C VAL A 53 24.15 -0.54 -5.14
N ARG A 54 24.58 -0.43 -6.40
CA ARG A 54 24.85 0.84 -7.09
C ARG A 54 23.96 0.99 -8.31
N TRP A 55 23.40 2.17 -8.53
CA TRP A 55 22.52 2.43 -9.67
C TRP A 55 22.64 3.88 -10.13
N PHE A 56 22.16 4.15 -11.33
CA PHE A 56 21.88 5.50 -11.81
C PHE A 56 20.39 5.78 -11.65
N ASP A 57 20.03 6.93 -11.10
CA ASP A 57 18.64 7.35 -11.04
C ASP A 57 18.15 7.92 -12.39
N ALA A 58 16.88 8.32 -12.42
CA ALA A 58 16.21 8.86 -13.60
C ALA A 58 16.83 10.18 -14.11
N ASP A 59 17.58 10.89 -13.27
CA ASP A 59 18.29 12.12 -13.63
C ASP A 59 19.73 11.82 -14.11
N GLY A 60 20.15 10.55 -14.03
CA GLY A 60 21.49 10.09 -14.40
C GLY A 60 22.50 10.19 -13.26
N ASP A 61 22.07 10.52 -12.04
CA ASP A 61 22.96 10.63 -10.88
C ASP A 61 23.30 9.25 -10.33
N ALA A 62 24.59 9.04 -10.02
CA ALA A 62 25.08 7.83 -9.40
C ALA A 62 24.65 7.76 -7.93
N ASN A 63 24.06 6.64 -7.54
CA ASN A 63 23.59 6.35 -6.19
C ASN A 63 24.08 4.98 -5.72
N ALA A 64 24.16 4.79 -4.40
CA ALA A 64 24.53 3.54 -3.78
C ALA A 64 23.84 3.34 -2.43
N ALA A 65 23.62 2.08 -2.05
CA ALA A 65 23.12 1.70 -0.73
C ALA A 65 23.71 0.35 -0.31
N HIS A 66 24.02 0.21 0.98
CA HIS A 66 24.33 -1.10 1.56
C HIS A 66 23.06 -1.94 1.64
N ALA A 67 23.12 -3.17 1.13
CA ALA A 67 22.04 -4.12 1.29
C ALA A 67 21.96 -4.56 2.77
N SER A 68 20.74 -4.66 3.30
CA SER A 68 20.55 -5.32 4.60
C SER A 68 20.93 -6.80 4.52
N PRO A 69 21.21 -7.50 5.65
CA PRO A 69 21.58 -8.91 5.61
C PRO A 69 20.57 -9.81 4.88
N ALA A 70 19.27 -9.50 4.98
CA ALA A 70 18.22 -10.24 4.29
C ALA A 70 18.22 -9.97 2.77
N GLU A 71 18.47 -8.73 2.35
CA GLU A 71 18.60 -8.38 0.94
C GLU A 71 19.89 -8.96 0.34
N ALA A 72 21.00 -8.89 1.06
CA ALA A 72 22.28 -9.47 0.65
C ALA A 72 22.15 -10.97 0.36
N GLN A 73 21.40 -11.72 1.18
CA GLN A 73 21.08 -13.13 0.92
C GLN A 73 20.32 -13.34 -0.40
N HIS A 74 19.43 -12.43 -0.79
CA HIS A 74 18.71 -12.50 -2.07
C HIS A 74 19.59 -12.11 -3.27
N LEU A 75 20.71 -11.41 -3.03
CA LEU A 75 21.62 -10.90 -4.04
C LEU A 75 22.90 -11.73 -4.18
N VAL A 76 23.02 -12.86 -3.48
CA VAL A 76 24.20 -13.73 -3.55
C VAL A 76 24.43 -14.21 -4.98
N GLY A 77 25.62 -13.94 -5.52
CA GLY A 77 26.03 -14.38 -6.86
C GLY A 77 25.36 -13.65 -8.03
N ALA A 78 24.60 -12.58 -7.76
CA ALA A 78 24.00 -11.75 -8.79
C ALA A 78 24.88 -10.52 -9.03
N ASP A 79 25.36 -10.29 -10.25
CA ASP A 79 26.11 -9.06 -10.59
C ASP A 79 25.19 -7.85 -10.81
N ARG A 80 23.90 -8.12 -11.07
CA ARG A 80 22.86 -7.12 -11.30
C ARG A 80 21.53 -7.54 -10.70
N ALA A 81 20.75 -6.56 -10.28
CA ALA A 81 19.40 -6.79 -9.80
C ALA A 81 18.45 -5.63 -10.15
N PRO A 82 17.19 -5.93 -10.54
CA PRO A 82 16.17 -4.90 -10.63
C PRO A 82 15.83 -4.41 -9.22
N ILE A 83 15.87 -3.10 -9.03
CA ILE A 83 15.54 -2.45 -7.76
C ILE A 83 14.48 -1.38 -7.93
N TRP A 84 13.92 -0.95 -6.81
CA TRP A 84 13.12 0.26 -6.71
C TRP A 84 13.80 1.22 -5.76
N TYR A 85 14.13 2.42 -6.22
CA TYR A 85 14.71 3.48 -5.40
C TYR A 85 13.69 4.59 -5.15
N ARG A 86 13.85 5.31 -4.04
CA ARG A 86 12.93 6.41 -3.69
C ARG A 86 13.34 7.68 -4.42
N HIS A 87 12.43 8.23 -5.23
CA HIS A 87 12.71 9.46 -5.96
C HIS A 87 12.95 10.64 -4.99
N GLY A 88 13.99 11.44 -5.27
CA GLY A 88 14.41 12.58 -4.44
C GLY A 88 15.14 12.22 -3.15
N TRP A 89 15.49 10.94 -2.92
CA TRP A 89 16.24 10.48 -1.74
C TRP A 89 17.48 9.71 -2.17
N ARG A 90 18.60 9.92 -1.46
CA ARG A 90 19.85 9.16 -1.67
C ARG A 90 19.89 7.93 -0.76
N GLY A 91 20.43 6.84 -1.28
CA GLY A 91 20.72 5.63 -0.50
C GLY A 91 19.52 4.83 0.01
N ARG A 92 18.31 5.07 -0.53
CA ARG A 92 17.13 4.23 -0.25
C ARG A 92 16.75 3.39 -1.45
N MET A 93 16.79 2.07 -1.28
CA MET A 93 16.34 1.10 -2.25
C MET A 93 15.49 -0.01 -1.59
N ARG A 94 14.81 -0.79 -2.43
CA ARG A 94 14.11 -2.04 -2.07
C ARG A 94 14.15 -2.97 -3.27
N LEU A 95 14.21 -4.27 -2.97
CA LEU A 95 14.15 -5.34 -3.98
C LEU A 95 12.72 -5.69 -4.42
N THR A 96 11.70 -5.06 -3.81
CA THR A 96 10.30 -5.30 -4.13
C THR A 96 9.59 -4.03 -4.54
N ARG A 97 8.69 -4.16 -5.52
CA ARG A 97 7.96 -3.02 -6.10
C ARG A 97 7.00 -2.33 -5.13
N ARG A 98 6.36 -3.08 -4.23
CA ARG A 98 5.24 -2.57 -3.41
C ARG A 98 5.53 -2.80 -1.93
N ALA A 99 5.32 -1.76 -1.13
CA ALA A 99 5.38 -1.87 0.32
C ALA A 99 4.34 -2.87 0.85
N PRO A 100 4.72 -3.71 1.83
CA PRO A 100 3.78 -4.61 2.48
C PRO A 100 2.73 -3.80 3.26
N GLY A 101 1.46 -4.21 3.23
CA GLY A 101 0.41 -3.67 4.09
C GLY A 101 -0.58 -2.68 3.45
N PHE A 102 -0.15 -1.80 2.54
CA PHE A 102 -1.06 -0.80 1.92
C PHE A 102 -2.29 -1.45 1.27
N ARG A 103 -2.09 -2.56 0.53
CA ARG A 103 -3.18 -3.28 -0.12
C ARG A 103 -4.22 -3.80 0.87
N ALA A 104 -3.79 -4.30 2.03
CA ALA A 104 -4.70 -4.84 3.03
C ALA A 104 -5.59 -3.73 3.60
N VAL A 105 -5.00 -2.59 3.95
CA VAL A 105 -5.75 -1.43 4.48
C VAL A 105 -6.69 -0.85 3.42
N ALA A 106 -6.23 -0.72 2.18
CA ALA A 106 -7.05 -0.25 1.08
C ALA A 106 -8.26 -1.17 0.80
N TRP A 107 -8.07 -2.49 0.82
CA TRP A 107 -9.16 -3.45 0.65
C TRP A 107 -10.14 -3.44 1.83
N ALA A 108 -9.64 -3.28 3.06
CA ALA A 108 -10.50 -3.16 4.24
C ALA A 108 -11.36 -1.89 4.17
N ALA A 109 -10.77 -0.75 3.80
CA ALA A 109 -11.49 0.51 3.57
C ALA A 109 -12.57 0.35 2.50
N ALA A 110 -12.21 -0.20 1.33
CA ALA A 110 -13.14 -0.44 0.23
C ALA A 110 -14.30 -1.35 0.61
N SER A 111 -14.03 -2.43 1.35
CA SER A 111 -15.06 -3.39 1.80
C SER A 111 -16.04 -2.76 2.79
N MET A 112 -15.54 -1.96 3.74
CA MET A 112 -16.41 -1.23 4.68
C MET A 112 -17.27 -0.19 3.98
N LEU A 113 -16.70 0.59 3.06
CA LEU A 113 -17.48 1.55 2.27
C LEU A 113 -18.54 0.84 1.42
N ALA A 114 -18.19 -0.28 0.79
CA ALA A 114 -19.15 -1.08 0.03
C ALA A 114 -20.29 -1.60 0.90
N LEU A 115 -20.00 -2.06 2.13
CA LEU A 115 -21.02 -2.46 3.09
C LEU A 115 -21.96 -1.30 3.45
N GLY A 116 -21.41 -0.10 3.67
CA GLY A 116 -22.20 1.10 3.94
C GLY A 116 -23.14 1.45 2.78
N VAL A 117 -22.62 1.40 1.55
CA VAL A 117 -23.42 1.66 0.33
C VAL A 117 -24.54 0.64 0.16
N VAL A 118 -24.25 -0.66 0.34
CA VAL A 118 -25.26 -1.73 0.21
C VAL A 118 -26.35 -1.57 1.27
N SER A 119 -25.96 -1.25 2.50
CA SER A 119 -26.90 -1.05 3.61
C SER A 119 -27.81 0.15 3.35
N LEU A 120 -27.24 1.27 2.90
CA LEU A 120 -28.00 2.47 2.55
C LEU A 120 -28.97 2.21 1.38
N ALA A 121 -28.50 1.53 0.33
CA ALA A 121 -29.33 1.18 -0.82
C ALA A 121 -30.48 0.25 -0.41
N ALA A 122 -30.22 -0.75 0.44
CA ALA A 122 -31.26 -1.62 0.97
C ALA A 122 -32.29 -0.84 1.80
N SER A 123 -31.85 0.08 2.67
CA SER A 123 -32.75 0.97 3.42
C SER A 123 -33.66 1.78 2.48
N TRP A 124 -33.10 2.36 1.42
CA TRP A 124 -33.88 3.12 0.44
C TRP A 124 -34.87 2.24 -0.33
N ILE A 125 -34.44 1.07 -0.80
CA ILE A 125 -35.32 0.13 -1.49
C ILE A 125 -36.50 -0.26 -0.60
N LEU A 126 -36.23 -0.57 0.68
CA LEU A 126 -37.29 -0.92 1.63
C LEU A 126 -38.21 0.25 1.93
N LEU A 127 -37.68 1.48 2.04
CA LEU A 127 -38.49 2.69 2.20
C LEU A 127 -39.49 2.84 1.04
N PHE A 128 -38.99 2.80 -0.21
CA PHE A 128 -39.85 2.98 -1.39
C PHE A 128 -40.77 1.79 -1.68
N ALA A 129 -40.34 0.56 -1.40
CA ALA A 129 -41.18 -0.62 -1.58
C ALA A 129 -42.37 -0.65 -0.60
N ARG A 130 -42.28 0.09 0.50
CA ARG A 130 -43.28 0.11 1.58
C ARG A 130 -44.21 1.32 1.54
N GLY A 131 -43.77 2.45 0.96
CA GLY A 131 -44.58 3.67 0.77
C GLY A 131 -44.54 4.60 1.97
#